data_AF-A0A838KMH1-F1
#
_entry.id   AF-A0A838KMH1-F1
#
_cell.length_a   1.000
_cell.length_b   1.000
_cell.length_c   1.000
_cell.angle_alpha   90.00
_cell.angle_beta   90.00
_cell.angle_gamma   90.00
#
_symmetry.space_group_name_H-M   'P 1'
#
loop_
_entity.id
_entity.type
_entity.pdbx_description
1 polymer ?
#
loop_
_entity_poly.entity_id
_entity_poly.type
_entity_poly.pdbx_seq_one_letter_code
_entity_poly.pdbx_strand_id
1 'polypeptide(L)'
;MRMTPPGTTTATSATRTRARRGEGQWALGYREPLNSNEQAKKDDDALNVRARIENIYAHRGFASIDPSDLRNRFRWWGLYTQRRPGIDGGRTAVLEPHELDDEYFMLRIRIDGGQLTTEQLRTIADISTTYARDTADVTDRQNIQL
;
A
#
# COMPACT_ATOMS: atom_id res chain seq x y z
N MET A 1 80.41 -18.36 -0.65
CA MET A 1 79.40 -17.67 -1.48
C MET A 1 78.08 -18.43 -1.36
N ARG A 2 77.15 -17.98 -0.51
CA ARG A 2 75.80 -18.57 -0.36
C ARG A 2 74.77 -17.45 -0.55
N MET A 3 73.92 -17.61 -1.56
CA MET A 3 72.87 -16.68 -1.96
C MET A 3 71.69 -16.73 -0.99
N THR A 4 71.18 -15.56 -0.61
CA THR A 4 69.93 -15.34 0.14
C THR A 4 68.73 -15.51 -0.80
N PRO A 5 67.61 -16.14 -0.38
CA PRO A 5 66.40 -16.20 -1.21
C PRO A 5 65.61 -14.87 -1.15
N PRO A 6 64.80 -14.55 -2.19
CA PRO A 6 64.08 -13.29 -2.26
C PRO A 6 62.85 -13.27 -1.33
N GLY A 7 62.56 -12.08 -0.79
CA GLY A 7 61.45 -11.84 0.14
C GLY A 7 60.07 -11.96 -0.51
N THR A 8 59.14 -12.56 0.22
CA THR A 8 57.73 -12.69 -0.15
C THR A 8 57.02 -11.33 -0.09
N THR A 9 56.58 -10.82 -1.23
CA THR A 9 55.70 -9.64 -1.29
C THR A 9 54.30 -10.02 -0.83
N THR A 10 53.87 -9.47 0.32
CA THR A 10 52.50 -9.60 0.81
C THR A 10 51.56 -8.82 -0.10
N ALA A 11 50.69 -9.53 -0.84
CA ALA A 11 49.66 -8.89 -1.66
C ALA A 11 48.56 -8.32 -0.76
N THR A 12 48.42 -6.99 -0.74
CA THR A 12 47.32 -6.30 -0.06
C THR A 12 45.99 -6.67 -0.73
N SER A 13 45.11 -7.36 -0.02
CA SER A 13 43.75 -7.62 -0.48
C SER A 13 42.97 -6.31 -0.52
N ALA A 14 42.78 -5.75 -1.71
CA ALA A 14 41.90 -4.60 -1.90
C ALA A 14 40.46 -5.00 -1.56
N THR A 15 39.92 -4.43 -0.47
CA THR A 15 38.51 -4.58 -0.09
C THR A 15 37.66 -4.03 -1.24
N ARG A 16 37.00 -4.91 -2.01
CA ARG A 16 36.02 -4.49 -3.02
C ARG A 16 34.91 -3.73 -2.31
N THR A 17 34.89 -2.41 -2.45
CA THR A 17 33.76 -1.58 -2.06
C THR A 17 32.54 -2.12 -2.82
N ARG A 18 31.55 -2.67 -2.11
CA ARG A 18 30.28 -3.06 -2.75
C ARG A 18 29.73 -1.80 -3.44
N ALA A 19 29.59 -1.85 -4.76
CA ALA A 19 28.91 -0.80 -5.50
C ALA A 19 27.55 -0.56 -4.85
N ARG A 20 27.23 0.70 -4.52
CA ARG A 20 25.93 1.04 -3.95
C ARG A 20 24.86 0.62 -4.94
N ARG A 21 23.96 -0.27 -4.52
CA ARG A 21 22.82 -0.71 -5.34
C ARG A 21 21.88 0.49 -5.51
N GLY A 22 21.27 0.64 -6.68
CA GLY A 22 20.28 1.70 -6.90
C GLY A 22 19.04 1.46 -6.02
N GLU A 23 18.60 2.49 -5.31
CA GLU A 23 17.45 2.45 -4.38
C GLU A 23 16.10 2.72 -5.09
N GLY A 24 16.03 2.53 -6.42
CA GLY A 24 14.82 2.77 -7.21
C GLY A 24 14.51 4.26 -7.49
N GLN A 25 15.50 5.13 -7.30
CA GLN A 25 15.34 6.58 -7.49
C GLN A 25 15.26 6.95 -8.98
N TRP A 26 14.06 7.36 -9.43
CA TRP A 26 13.82 7.71 -10.84
C TRP A 26 14.70 8.84 -11.35
N ALA A 27 15.00 9.84 -10.51
CA ALA A 27 15.86 10.96 -10.84
C ALA A 27 17.31 10.54 -11.18
N LEU A 28 17.75 9.37 -10.69
CA LEU A 28 19.05 8.78 -11.01
C LEU A 28 18.98 7.78 -12.18
N GLY A 29 17.85 7.71 -12.88
CA GLY A 29 17.63 6.83 -14.02
C GLY A 29 17.14 5.42 -13.67
N TYR A 30 16.99 5.08 -12.38
CA TYR A 30 16.47 3.77 -11.96
C TYR A 30 14.95 3.73 -12.12
N ARG A 31 14.46 3.08 -13.17
CA ARG A 31 13.02 2.92 -13.46
C ARG A 31 12.50 1.49 -13.29
N GLU A 32 13.39 0.55 -12.95
CA GLU A 32 12.96 -0.81 -12.73
C GLU A 32 12.30 -0.99 -11.35
N PRO A 33 11.12 -1.62 -11.30
CA PRO A 33 10.42 -1.84 -10.05
C PRO A 33 11.21 -2.82 -9.18
N LEU A 34 11.46 -2.42 -7.94
CA LEU A 34 12.23 -3.23 -6.98
C LEU A 34 11.34 -4.01 -6.01
N ASN A 35 10.02 -3.81 -6.06
CA ASN A 35 9.03 -4.48 -5.22
C ASN A 35 7.68 -4.60 -5.95
N SER A 36 6.77 -5.39 -5.39
CA SER A 36 5.44 -5.65 -5.95
C SER A 36 4.57 -4.39 -6.06
N ASN A 37 4.71 -3.43 -5.14
CA ASN A 37 3.95 -2.18 -5.18
C ASN A 37 4.37 -1.31 -6.36
N GLU A 38 5.67 -1.19 -6.62
CA GLU A 38 6.20 -0.46 -7.79
C GLU A 38 5.88 -1.19 -9.10
N GLN A 39 5.89 -2.52 -9.10
CA GLN A 39 5.45 -3.30 -10.26
C GLN A 39 3.97 -3.01 -10.57
N ALA A 40 3.08 -3.10 -9.58
CA ALA A 40 1.65 -2.85 -9.78
C ALA A 40 1.35 -1.43 -10.26
N LYS A 41 2.13 -0.43 -9.83
CA LYS A 41 2.04 0.96 -10.34
C LYS A 41 2.58 1.11 -11.77
N LYS A 42 3.57 0.31 -12.15
CA LYS A 42 4.11 0.27 -13.52
C LYS A 42 3.12 -0.41 -14.47
N ASP A 43 2.37 -1.40 -13.98
CA ASP A 43 1.44 -2.19 -14.79
C ASP A 43 0.18 -1.42 -15.21
N ASP A 44 -0.36 -0.57 -14.33
CA ASP A 44 -1.56 0.24 -14.61
C ASP A 44 -1.60 1.46 -13.68
N ASP A 45 -2.12 2.58 -14.18
CA ASP A 45 -2.39 3.75 -13.33
C ASP A 45 -3.47 3.36 -12.31
N ALA A 46 -3.16 3.56 -11.04
CA ALA A 46 -4.05 3.16 -9.97
C ALA A 46 -5.41 3.86 -10.00
N LEU A 47 -5.51 5.06 -10.57
CA LEU A 47 -6.78 5.77 -10.71
C LEU A 47 -7.73 5.09 -11.70
N ASN A 48 -7.21 4.34 -12.67
CA ASN A 48 -8.02 3.61 -13.66
C ASN A 48 -8.93 2.55 -13.05
N VAL A 49 -8.64 2.10 -11.82
CA VAL A 49 -9.47 1.09 -11.12
C VAL A 49 -10.91 1.55 -10.92
N ARG A 50 -11.20 2.87 -10.94
CA ARG A 50 -12.56 3.40 -10.84
C ARG A 50 -13.51 2.78 -11.86
N ALA A 51 -13.08 2.67 -13.12
CA ALA A 51 -13.91 2.09 -14.17
C ALA A 51 -14.24 0.62 -13.88
N ARG A 52 -13.31 -0.14 -13.28
CA ARG A 52 -13.56 -1.54 -12.88
C ARG A 52 -14.46 -1.62 -11.64
N ILE A 53 -14.30 -0.71 -10.68
CA ILE A 53 -15.20 -0.59 -9.52
C ILE A 53 -16.64 -0.39 -9.99
N GLU A 54 -16.88 0.63 -10.82
CA GLU A 54 -18.22 1.03 -11.26
C GLU A 54 -18.87 -0.03 -12.17
N ASN A 55 -18.12 -0.62 -13.10
CA ASN A 55 -18.71 -1.45 -14.16
C ASN A 55 -18.60 -2.96 -13.92
N ILE A 56 -17.79 -3.41 -12.95
CA ILE A 56 -17.54 -4.85 -12.71
C ILE A 56 -17.76 -5.18 -11.25
N TYR A 57 -16.93 -4.63 -10.36
CA TYR A 57 -16.85 -5.09 -8.97
C TYR A 57 -18.10 -4.74 -8.17
N ALA A 58 -18.69 -3.56 -8.39
CA ALA A 58 -19.94 -3.16 -7.74
C ALA A 58 -21.12 -4.08 -8.08
N HIS A 59 -21.08 -4.77 -9.23
CA HIS A 59 -22.15 -5.66 -9.67
C HIS A 59 -21.89 -7.14 -9.34
N ARG A 60 -20.63 -7.54 -9.18
CA ARG A 60 -20.22 -8.94 -8.98
C ARG A 60 -19.78 -9.25 -7.55
N GLY A 61 -19.68 -8.23 -6.69
CA GLY A 61 -19.36 -8.37 -5.27
C GLY A 61 -17.87 -8.57 -4.98
N PHE A 62 -17.53 -8.67 -3.69
CA PHE A 62 -16.16 -8.63 -3.18
C PHE A 62 -15.24 -9.71 -3.79
N ALA A 63 -15.72 -10.95 -3.90
CA ALA A 63 -14.95 -12.07 -4.44
C ALA A 63 -14.53 -11.91 -5.91
N SER A 64 -15.14 -10.97 -6.64
CA SER A 64 -14.79 -10.69 -8.04
C SER A 64 -13.60 -9.74 -8.20
N ILE A 65 -13.12 -9.12 -7.12
CA ILE A 65 -12.09 -8.09 -7.17
C ILE A 65 -10.73 -8.73 -7.38
N ASP A 66 -9.98 -8.24 -8.36
CA ASP A 66 -8.59 -8.67 -8.57
C ASP A 66 -7.73 -8.38 -7.32
N PRO A 67 -6.92 -9.34 -6.82
CA PRO A 67 -6.12 -9.14 -5.61
C PRO A 67 -5.14 -7.95 -5.68
N SER A 68 -4.62 -7.61 -6.86
CA SER A 68 -3.72 -6.46 -7.04
C SER A 68 -4.49 -5.13 -6.97
N ASP A 69 -5.73 -5.10 -7.47
CA ASP A 69 -6.63 -3.97 -7.30
C ASP A 69 -7.03 -3.81 -5.84
N LEU A 70 -7.46 -4.89 -5.18
CA LEU A 70 -7.95 -4.90 -3.81
C LEU A 70 -6.91 -4.36 -2.82
N ARG A 71 -5.67 -4.85 -2.92
CA ARG A 71 -4.61 -4.52 -1.94
C ARG A 71 -3.89 -3.22 -2.24
N ASN A 72 -3.92 -2.78 -3.49
CA ASN A 72 -3.16 -1.61 -3.93
C ASN A 72 -4.10 -0.55 -4.50
N ARG A 73 -4.66 -0.75 -5.70
CA ARG A 73 -5.33 0.32 -6.47
C ARG A 73 -6.55 0.94 -5.78
N PHE A 74 -7.30 0.16 -5.02
CA PHE A 74 -8.44 0.65 -4.22
C PHE A 74 -8.05 1.75 -3.21
N ARG A 75 -6.82 1.70 -2.69
CA ARG A 75 -6.32 2.70 -1.73
C ARG A 75 -6.19 4.09 -2.32
N TRP A 76 -6.00 4.22 -3.63
CA TRP A 76 -6.00 5.52 -4.31
C TRP A 76 -7.39 6.17 -4.33
N TRP A 77 -8.45 5.39 -4.14
CA TRP A 77 -9.82 5.86 -3.97
C TRP A 77 -10.28 5.86 -2.50
N GLY A 78 -9.34 5.72 -1.56
CA GLY A 78 -9.66 5.75 -0.13
C GLY A 78 -10.35 4.50 0.40
N LEU A 79 -10.40 3.41 -0.38
CA LEU A 79 -11.00 2.13 0.02
C LEU A 79 -9.92 1.19 0.56
N TYR A 80 -10.09 0.75 1.81
CA TYR A 80 -9.20 -0.18 2.49
C TYR A 80 -9.99 -1.38 2.99
N THR A 81 -9.45 -2.59 2.89
CA THR A 81 -10.08 -3.77 3.50
C THR A 81 -10.14 -3.62 5.02
N GLN A 82 -11.28 -3.96 5.62
CA GLN A 82 -11.40 -4.02 7.07
C GLN A 82 -10.76 -5.31 7.59
N ARG A 83 -10.37 -5.30 8.87
CA ARG A 83 -9.87 -6.50 9.52
C ARG A 83 -11.06 -7.37 9.92
N ARG A 84 -11.00 -8.66 9.57
CA ARG A 84 -12.00 -9.64 9.99
C ARG A 84 -12.08 -9.71 11.52
N PRO A 85 -13.29 -9.70 12.11
CA PRO A 85 -13.46 -9.83 13.55
C PRO A 85 -12.99 -11.20 14.06
N GLY A 86 -12.66 -11.27 15.35
CA GLY A 86 -12.29 -12.54 16.01
C GLY A 86 -10.84 -12.99 15.82
N ILE A 87 -9.99 -12.20 15.14
CA ILE A 87 -8.56 -12.49 15.00
C ILE A 87 -7.78 -11.82 16.14
N ASP A 88 -7.21 -12.64 17.02
CA ASP A 88 -6.35 -12.16 18.10
C ASP A 88 -5.18 -11.30 17.61
N GLY A 89 -4.85 -10.26 18.37
CA GLY A 89 -3.84 -9.26 18.01
C GLY A 89 -2.46 -9.89 17.75
N GLY A 90 -2.10 -10.92 18.53
CA GLY A 90 -0.81 -11.62 18.43
C GLY A 90 -0.61 -12.40 17.14
N ARG A 91 -1.69 -12.68 16.38
CA ARG A 91 -1.59 -13.43 15.11
C ARG A 91 -1.37 -12.55 13.88
N THR A 92 -1.41 -11.24 14.03
CA THR A 92 -1.35 -10.30 12.88
C THR A 92 -0.06 -10.43 12.09
N ALA A 93 1.07 -10.71 12.75
CA ALA A 93 2.37 -10.86 12.09
C ALA A 93 2.60 -12.23 11.44
N VAL A 94 1.70 -13.19 11.69
CA VAL A 94 1.86 -14.59 11.27
C VAL A 94 0.90 -14.96 10.14
N LEU A 95 -0.28 -14.33 10.12
CA LEU A 95 -1.30 -14.60 9.11
C LEU A 95 -0.97 -13.93 7.78
N GLU A 96 -1.33 -14.62 6.70
CA GLU A 96 -1.26 -14.03 5.39
C GLU A 96 -2.27 -12.88 5.26
N PRO A 97 -1.97 -11.84 4.46
CA PRO A 97 -2.83 -10.66 4.38
C PRO A 97 -4.30 -10.97 4.03
N HIS A 98 -4.56 -12.02 3.24
CA HIS A 98 -5.92 -12.41 2.82
C HIS A 98 -6.72 -13.12 3.92
N GLU A 99 -6.04 -13.63 4.94
CA GLU A 99 -6.68 -14.22 6.12
C GLU A 99 -7.14 -13.13 7.10
N LEU A 100 -6.52 -11.95 7.03
CA LEU A 100 -6.87 -10.78 7.85
C LEU A 100 -8.02 -9.97 7.28
N ASP A 101 -8.24 -10.01 5.97
CA ASP A 101 -9.22 -9.16 5.30
C ASP A 101 -10.67 -9.66 5.51
N ASP A 102 -11.55 -8.73 5.83
CA ASP A 102 -13.00 -8.90 5.77
C ASP A 102 -13.53 -8.55 4.35
N GLU A 103 -14.80 -8.85 4.10
CA GLU A 103 -15.49 -8.48 2.84
C GLU A 103 -15.99 -7.03 2.81
N TYR A 104 -15.79 -6.29 3.91
CA TYR A 104 -16.15 -4.88 4.04
C TYR A 104 -14.96 -3.95 3.87
N PHE A 105 -15.24 -2.71 3.48
CA PHE A 105 -14.24 -1.66 3.30
C PHE A 105 -14.38 -0.59 4.36
N MET A 106 -13.25 -0.08 4.85
CA MET A 106 -13.18 1.24 5.45
C MET A 106 -13.02 2.26 4.32
N LEU A 107 -13.89 3.26 4.30
CA LEU A 107 -13.85 4.36 3.34
C LEU A 107 -13.30 5.61 4.02
N ARG A 108 -12.18 6.13 3.51
CA ARG A 108 -11.64 7.43 3.93
C ARG A 108 -12.10 8.55 3.00
N ILE A 109 -12.91 9.45 3.54
CA ILE A 109 -13.33 10.67 2.85
C ILE A 109 -12.25 11.73 3.01
N ARG A 110 -11.74 12.26 1.89
CA ARG A 110 -10.76 13.35 1.90
C ARG A 110 -11.46 14.68 2.19
N ILE A 111 -11.01 15.39 3.23
CA ILE A 111 -11.48 16.71 3.63
C ILE A 111 -10.27 17.64 3.71
N ASP A 112 -10.02 18.40 2.66
CA ASP A 112 -8.89 19.31 2.60
C ASP A 112 -9.04 20.46 3.59
N GLY A 113 -8.05 20.62 4.47
CA GLY A 113 -8.08 21.61 5.55
C GLY A 113 -9.13 21.33 6.64
N GLY A 114 -9.78 20.16 6.62
CA GLY A 114 -10.78 19.77 7.61
C GLY A 114 -12.09 20.58 7.56
N GLN A 115 -12.32 21.36 6.50
CA GLN A 115 -13.49 22.23 6.38
C GLN A 115 -14.61 21.56 5.59
N LEU A 116 -15.81 21.56 6.16
CA LEU A 116 -17.03 21.09 5.52
C LEU A 116 -18.13 22.14 5.65
N THR A 117 -18.98 22.22 4.63
CA THR A 117 -20.28 22.88 4.79
C THR A 117 -21.22 21.98 5.59
N THR A 118 -22.27 22.57 6.18
CA THR A 118 -23.32 21.81 6.86
C THR A 118 -23.98 20.77 5.94
N GLU A 119 -24.11 21.09 4.65
CA GLU A 119 -24.64 20.17 3.64
C GLU A 119 -23.73 18.96 3.46
N GLN A 120 -22.42 19.18 3.25
CA GLN A 120 -21.46 18.09 3.09
C GLN A 120 -21.42 17.19 4.33
N LEU A 121 -21.45 17.77 5.53
CA LEU A 121 -21.48 17.00 6.78
C LEU A 121 -22.75 16.15 6.89
N ARG A 122 -23.93 16.70 6.53
CA ARG A 122 -25.18 15.93 6.51
C ARG A 122 -25.12 14.78 5.52
N THR A 123 -24.60 15.02 4.31
CA THR A 123 -24.42 13.97 3.31
C THR A 123 -23.52 12.84 3.81
N ILE A 124 -22.42 13.16 4.51
CA ILE A 124 -21.55 12.13 5.11
C ILE A 124 -22.30 11.33 6.18
N ALA A 125 -23.10 11.99 7.04
CA ALA A 125 -23.92 11.31 8.04
C ALA A 125 -24.97 10.38 7.41
N ASP A 126 -25.61 10.80 6.32
CA ASP A 126 -26.57 9.99 5.58
C ASP A 126 -25.89 8.75 4.96
N ILE A 127 -24.67 8.90 4.43
CA ILE A 127 -23.88 7.76 3.92
C ILE A 127 -23.50 6.81 5.06
N SER A 128 -23.06 7.33 6.20
CA SER A 128 -22.68 6.53 7.38
C SER A 128 -23.85 5.68 7.89
N THR A 129 -24.98 6.33 8.16
CA THR A 129 -26.20 5.68 8.66
C THR A 129 -26.76 4.64 7.68
N THR A 130 -26.70 4.91 6.37
CA THR A 130 -27.28 4.02 5.34
C THR A 130 -26.37 2.86 4.97
N TYR A 131 -25.06 3.09 4.85
CA TYR A 131 -24.12 2.14 4.24
C TYR A 131 -22.98 1.68 5.15
N ALA A 132 -22.70 2.42 6.24
CA ALA A 132 -21.59 2.14 7.14
C ALA A 132 -22.03 1.69 8.53
N ARG A 133 -23.27 1.24 8.71
CA ARG A 133 -23.78 0.79 10.04
C ARG A 133 -23.64 1.88 11.12
N ASP A 134 -23.81 3.14 10.72
CA ASP A 134 -23.73 4.30 11.62
C ASP A 134 -22.33 4.52 12.23
N THR A 135 -21.26 4.01 11.59
CA THR A 135 -19.87 4.32 11.98
C THR A 135 -19.37 5.58 11.28
N ALA A 136 -18.68 6.44 12.03
CA ALA A 136 -17.98 7.60 11.50
C ALA A 136 -16.89 8.07 12.49
N ASP A 137 -15.63 7.85 12.12
CA ASP A 137 -14.48 8.24 12.96
C ASP A 137 -13.76 9.45 12.39
N VAL A 138 -13.54 10.47 13.22
CA VAL A 138 -12.69 11.62 12.88
C VAL A 138 -11.23 11.22 13.09
N THR A 139 -10.43 11.34 12.03
CA THR A 139 -9.01 11.01 12.05
C THR A 139 -8.15 12.17 12.58
N ASP A 140 -6.94 11.86 13.01
CA ASP A 140 -5.88 12.83 13.36
C ASP A 140 -5.45 13.73 12.19
N ARG A 141 -5.86 13.39 10.97
CA ARG A 141 -5.65 14.17 9.74
C ARG A 141 -6.91 14.89 9.26
N GLN A 142 -7.90 15.08 10.15
CA GLN A 142 -9.13 15.85 9.90
C GLN A 142 -10.03 15.28 8.78
N ASN A 143 -9.83 14.03 8.40
CA ASN A 143 -10.72 13.27 7.53
C ASN A 143 -11.76 12.49 8.35
N ILE A 144 -12.79 11.98 7.68
CA ILE A 144 -13.76 11.04 8.24
C ILE A 144 -13.51 9.65 7.64
N GLN A 145 -13.55 8.62 8.48
CA GLN A 145 -13.54 7.21 8.09
C GLN A 145 -14.88 6.58 8.41
N LEU A 146 -15.44 5.88 7.41
CA LEU A 146 -16.68 5.11 7.52
C LEU A 146 -16.35 3.62 7.58
#